data_AF-R6BJU9-F1
#
_entry.id   AF-R6BJU9-F1
#
_cell.length_a   1.000
_cell.length_b   1.000
_cell.length_c   1.000
_cell.angle_alpha   90.00
_cell.angle_beta   90.00
_cell.angle_gamma   90.00
#
_symmetry.space_group_name_H-M   'P 1'
#
loop_
_entity.id
_entity.type
_entity.pdbx_description
1 polymer ?
#
loop_
_entity_poly.entity_id
_entity_poly.type
_entity_poly.pdbx_seq_one_letter_code
_entity_poly.pdbx_strand_id
1 'polypeptide(L)'
;MALEHVQELFDFIQQSPSCFHVIENVKKQLTEQGFEELCENKNWQIKEGGKYFVTRNLSSVIAFKVPTKDFKSFHIVASHSDSPTFKIKDHPEQMVKGKYVQLNTERYGGMIYSTWFDRPLSIAGRALVKTETGVATKLLNIDRDLLVIPNLAVHMDRTVNDGMKYNPQVNLLPLYGDAASKDTFNKLVAEACGTAEENIISTDLFLYNRTAPTVWGAHNEYMSCAKLDDLECAFSSLKAFLKGENSQSISVCAIFDNEEVGSSTKQGANSTFMYDILHRINENLGRTEEQYHTAVASSFMLSADNAHALHPNHPAISDPTNPVYLNEGIVIKHNANQKYTTDAVSSAIFQKMCEEKNVPYQHFVNRSDVAGGSTLGNIANTHVSLNTVDIGMAQLAMHSSYETAGVLDLDYMIAGMEAFYNSAVVAQCDGAYDIL
;
A
#
# COMPACT_ATOMS: atom_id res chain seq x y z
N MET A 1 -8.65 -15.41 -16.95
CA MET A 1 -7.46 -14.62 -16.57
C MET A 1 -7.78 -13.75 -15.37
N ALA A 2 -8.76 -12.84 -15.43
CA ALA A 2 -9.19 -12.02 -14.28
C ALA A 2 -9.26 -12.75 -12.93
N LEU A 3 -9.99 -13.87 -12.85
CA LEU A 3 -10.14 -14.60 -11.58
C LEU A 3 -8.84 -15.26 -11.06
N GLU A 4 -7.84 -15.47 -11.90
CA GLU A 4 -6.53 -16.01 -11.49
C GLU A 4 -5.72 -14.95 -10.75
N HIS A 5 -5.56 -13.75 -11.33
CA HIS A 5 -4.89 -12.65 -10.63
C HIS A 5 -5.66 -12.22 -9.37
N VAL A 6 -6.98 -12.28 -9.36
CA VAL A 6 -7.79 -12.04 -8.14
C VAL A 6 -7.45 -13.06 -7.04
N GLN A 7 -7.30 -14.34 -7.39
CA GLN A 7 -6.90 -15.35 -6.41
C GLN A 7 -5.47 -15.14 -5.90
N GLU A 8 -4.54 -14.78 -6.79
CA GLU A 8 -3.17 -14.42 -6.38
C GLU A 8 -3.14 -13.20 -5.46
N LEU A 9 -3.96 -12.18 -5.72
CA LEU A 9 -4.12 -11.01 -4.85
C LEU A 9 -4.68 -11.42 -3.48
N PHE A 10 -5.69 -12.29 -3.44
CA PHE A 10 -6.23 -12.82 -2.18
C PHE A 10 -5.15 -13.55 -1.37
N ASP A 11 -4.36 -14.40 -2.02
CA ASP A 11 -3.25 -15.10 -1.39
C ASP A 11 -2.18 -14.11 -0.87
N PHE A 12 -1.88 -13.07 -1.66
CA PHE A 12 -0.95 -11.99 -1.27
C PHE A 12 -1.44 -11.27 -0.01
N ILE A 13 -2.72 -10.86 0.04
CA ILE A 13 -3.30 -10.14 1.17
C ILE A 13 -3.40 -11.03 2.42
N GLN A 14 -3.79 -12.30 2.26
CA GLN A 14 -3.91 -13.25 3.37
C GLN A 14 -2.54 -13.55 4.01
N GLN A 15 -1.48 -13.62 3.21
CA GLN A 15 -0.10 -13.79 3.67
C GLN A 15 0.50 -12.50 4.24
N SER A 16 -0.22 -11.38 4.15
CA SER A 16 0.26 -10.04 4.54
C SER A 16 -0.64 -9.40 5.61
N PRO A 17 -0.69 -9.93 6.85
CA PRO A 17 -1.56 -9.39 7.90
C PRO A 17 -1.11 -8.01 8.45
N SER A 18 0.10 -7.54 8.13
CA SER A 18 0.59 -6.19 8.44
C SER A 18 1.55 -5.68 7.36
N CYS A 19 1.87 -4.39 7.33
CA CYS A 19 2.84 -3.82 6.38
C CYS A 19 4.21 -4.54 6.40
N PHE A 20 4.69 -4.96 7.58
CA PHE A 20 5.92 -5.78 7.66
C PHE A 20 5.83 -7.13 6.92
N HIS A 21 4.66 -7.76 6.92
CA HIS A 21 4.44 -9.02 6.21
C HIS A 21 4.24 -8.78 4.71
N VAL A 22 3.65 -7.64 4.32
CA VAL A 22 3.62 -7.20 2.92
C VAL A 22 5.05 -7.16 2.37
N ILE A 23 5.96 -6.46 3.05
CA ILE A 23 7.35 -6.35 2.59
C ILE A 23 8.10 -7.68 2.65
N GLU A 24 7.88 -8.52 3.66
CA GLU A 24 8.48 -9.86 3.67
C GLU A 24 8.01 -10.71 2.48
N ASN A 25 6.72 -10.63 2.14
CA ASN A 25 6.16 -11.32 0.98
C ASN A 25 6.75 -10.78 -0.34
N VAL A 26 6.81 -9.45 -0.50
CA VAL A 26 7.45 -8.81 -1.67
C VAL A 26 8.93 -9.21 -1.78
N LYS A 27 9.68 -9.17 -0.66
CA LYS A 27 11.09 -9.58 -0.60
C LYS A 27 11.28 -11.02 -1.05
N LYS A 28 10.42 -11.92 -0.57
CA LYS A 28 10.45 -13.33 -0.96
C LYS A 28 10.26 -13.49 -2.47
N GLN A 29 9.24 -12.85 -3.04
CA GLN A 29 8.98 -12.91 -4.49
C GLN A 29 10.13 -12.31 -5.31
N LEU A 30 10.70 -11.17 -4.91
CA LEU A 30 11.86 -10.57 -5.56
C LEU A 30 13.08 -11.50 -5.52
N THR A 31 13.34 -12.13 -4.36
CA THR A 31 14.45 -13.08 -4.19
C THR A 31 14.28 -14.31 -5.07
N GLU A 32 13.06 -14.86 -5.14
CA GLU A 32 12.71 -15.99 -6.03
C GLU A 32 12.89 -15.63 -7.52
N GLN A 33 12.75 -14.35 -7.88
CA GLN A 33 13.02 -13.82 -9.23
C GLN A 33 14.48 -13.40 -9.46
N GLY A 34 15.38 -13.72 -8.52
CA GLY A 34 16.81 -13.50 -8.64
C GLY A 34 17.28 -12.07 -8.37
N PHE A 35 16.48 -11.26 -7.67
CA PHE A 35 16.93 -9.94 -7.23
C PHE A 35 17.87 -10.04 -6.03
N GLU A 36 18.89 -9.18 -5.99
CA GLU A 36 19.83 -9.05 -4.88
C GLU A 36 19.35 -7.98 -3.87
N GLU A 37 19.29 -8.36 -2.59
CA GLU A 37 19.04 -7.38 -1.51
C GLU A 37 20.29 -6.53 -1.26
N LEU A 38 20.16 -5.21 -1.40
CA LEU A 38 21.20 -4.25 -1.05
C LEU A 38 20.90 -3.61 0.31
N CYS A 39 21.87 -3.67 1.23
CA CYS A 39 21.75 -3.01 2.53
C CYS A 39 22.16 -1.53 2.44
N GLU A 40 21.33 -0.62 2.96
CA GLU A 40 21.59 0.83 2.90
C GLU A 40 22.92 1.25 3.56
N ASN A 41 23.37 0.51 4.57
CA ASN A 41 24.61 0.76 5.32
C ASN A 41 25.87 0.17 4.70
N LYS A 42 25.80 -0.32 3.46
CA LYS A 42 26.94 -0.85 2.69
C LYS A 42 27.17 -0.03 1.44
N ASN A 43 28.41 -0.03 0.96
CA ASN A 43 28.69 0.39 -0.42
C ASN A 43 28.07 -0.63 -1.37
N TRP A 44 27.44 -0.16 -2.44
CA TRP A 44 26.82 -1.03 -3.42
C TRP A 44 27.76 -1.32 -4.58
N GLN A 45 27.42 -2.34 -5.38
CA GLN A 45 28.11 -2.70 -6.60
C GLN A 45 27.07 -3.03 -7.67
N ILE A 46 26.36 -2.00 -8.11
CA ILE A 46 25.31 -2.13 -9.12
C ILE A 46 25.95 -2.39 -10.48
N LYS A 47 25.40 -3.36 -11.23
CA LYS A 47 25.88 -3.78 -12.55
C LYS A 47 24.78 -3.62 -13.60
N GLU A 48 25.20 -3.42 -14.83
CA GLU A 48 24.32 -3.53 -16.01
C GLU A 48 23.72 -4.94 -16.09
N GLY A 49 22.45 -5.04 -16.47
CA GLY A 49 21.63 -6.26 -16.40
C GLY A 49 21.23 -6.69 -14.98
N GLY A 50 21.65 -5.96 -13.94
CA GLY A 50 21.40 -6.32 -12.55
C GLY A 50 19.98 -6.03 -12.07
N LYS A 51 19.53 -6.81 -11.08
CA LYS A 51 18.22 -6.70 -10.43
C LYS A 51 18.41 -6.60 -8.93
N TYR A 52 17.88 -5.56 -8.31
CA TYR A 52 18.16 -5.24 -6.91
C TYR A 52 16.93 -4.76 -6.17
N PHE A 53 16.93 -4.89 -4.85
CA PHE A 53 15.97 -4.20 -4.00
C PHE A 53 16.59 -3.77 -2.68
N VAL A 54 15.96 -2.78 -2.06
CA VAL A 54 16.34 -2.23 -0.76
C VAL A 54 15.10 -2.16 0.11
N THR A 55 15.20 -2.62 1.35
CA THR A 55 14.14 -2.42 2.34
C THR A 55 14.53 -1.34 3.34
N ARG A 56 13.55 -0.56 3.80
CA ARG A 56 13.72 0.41 4.89
C ARG A 56 12.68 0.17 5.96
N ASN A 57 13.13 0.10 7.21
CA ASN A 57 12.30 -0.24 8.37
C ASN A 57 11.59 -1.61 8.30
N LEU A 58 11.87 -2.45 7.29
CA LEU A 58 11.12 -3.67 6.96
C LEU A 58 9.64 -3.40 6.62
N SER A 59 9.25 -2.16 6.38
CA SER A 59 7.88 -1.79 6.00
C SER A 59 7.80 -1.03 4.68
N SER A 60 8.93 -0.58 4.12
CA SER A 60 8.98 -0.11 2.73
C SER A 60 10.02 -0.87 1.92
N VAL A 61 9.82 -0.95 0.61
CA VAL A 61 10.76 -1.53 -0.35
C VAL A 61 10.85 -0.70 -1.62
N ILE A 62 12.06 -0.57 -2.16
CA ILE A 62 12.28 -0.07 -3.51
C ILE A 62 13.07 -1.14 -4.27
N ALA A 63 12.45 -1.70 -5.30
CA ALA A 63 13.07 -2.65 -6.22
C ALA A 63 13.34 -1.98 -7.56
N PHE A 64 14.45 -2.32 -8.21
CA PHE A 64 14.81 -1.76 -9.50
C PHE A 64 15.57 -2.73 -10.39
N LYS A 65 15.46 -2.52 -11.71
CA LYS A 65 16.20 -3.28 -12.73
C LYS A 65 17.05 -2.32 -13.54
N VAL A 66 18.31 -2.69 -13.74
CA VAL A 66 19.29 -1.87 -14.46
C VAL A 66 19.53 -2.48 -15.83
N PRO A 67 18.97 -1.92 -16.93
CA PRO A 67 19.22 -2.50 -18.24
C PRO A 67 20.65 -2.24 -18.70
N THR A 68 21.05 -0.97 -18.68
CA THR A 68 22.38 -0.49 -19.10
C THR A 68 22.78 0.71 -18.26
N LYS A 69 24.06 1.09 -18.31
CA LYS A 69 24.54 2.33 -17.66
C LYS A 69 24.07 3.60 -18.39
N ASP A 70 23.70 3.50 -19.67
CA ASP A 70 23.36 4.63 -20.53
C ASP A 70 21.83 4.88 -20.58
N PHE A 71 21.12 4.56 -19.49
CA PHE A 71 19.68 4.83 -19.36
C PHE A 71 19.35 6.32 -19.49
N LYS A 72 18.14 6.59 -19.97
CA LYS A 72 17.62 7.94 -20.23
C LYS A 72 16.65 8.42 -19.16
N SER A 73 15.98 7.51 -18.46
CA SER A 73 14.94 7.88 -17.49
C SER A 73 14.75 6.81 -16.43
N PHE A 74 14.07 7.18 -15.35
CA PHE A 74 13.50 6.28 -14.36
C PHE A 74 12.01 6.15 -14.61
N HIS A 75 11.52 4.91 -14.68
CA HIS A 75 10.10 4.58 -14.78
C HIS A 75 9.66 4.01 -13.45
N ILE A 76 8.96 4.83 -12.68
CA ILE A 76 8.65 4.55 -11.28
C ILE A 76 7.16 4.22 -11.15
N VAL A 77 6.84 3.15 -10.44
CA VAL A 77 5.49 2.95 -9.90
C VAL A 77 5.59 2.99 -8.40
N ALA A 78 4.84 3.89 -7.78
CA ALA A 78 4.79 4.09 -6.33
C ALA A 78 3.41 3.69 -5.80
N SER A 79 3.37 2.85 -4.77
CA SER A 79 2.16 2.41 -4.04
C SER A 79 2.47 2.33 -2.54
N HIS A 80 1.52 1.91 -1.70
CA HIS A 80 1.77 1.77 -0.26
C HIS A 80 1.37 0.40 0.32
N SER A 81 1.97 0.06 1.46
CA SER A 81 1.89 -1.26 2.11
C SER A 81 1.06 -1.25 3.39
N ASP A 82 0.65 -0.07 3.85
CA ASP A 82 -0.16 0.10 5.04
C ASP A 82 -1.64 0.21 4.70
N SER A 83 -2.47 0.04 5.73
CA SER A 83 -3.91 0.22 5.63
C SER A 83 -4.42 0.69 7.00
N PRO A 84 -5.58 1.35 7.07
CA PRO A 84 -6.14 1.79 8.33
C PRO A 84 -6.45 0.59 9.22
N THR A 85 -6.03 0.65 10.49
CA THR A 85 -6.19 -0.44 11.46
C THR A 85 -6.03 0.07 12.89
N PHE A 86 -5.91 -0.82 13.87
CA PHE A 86 -5.59 -0.50 15.26
C PHE A 86 -4.18 -0.99 15.61
N LYS A 87 -3.35 -0.10 16.15
CA LYS A 87 -2.07 -0.45 16.77
C LYS A 87 -2.31 -0.81 18.25
N ILE A 88 -1.70 -1.91 18.71
CA ILE A 88 -1.68 -2.27 20.14
C ILE A 88 -0.74 -1.30 20.87
N LYS A 89 -1.22 -0.72 21.97
CA LYS A 89 -0.39 0.15 22.83
C LYS A 89 0.52 -0.65 23.75
N ASP A 90 1.56 0.00 24.25
CA ASP A 90 2.37 -0.54 25.34
C ASP A 90 1.51 -0.83 26.58
N HIS A 91 1.76 -1.97 27.23
CA HIS A 91 0.97 -2.49 28.35
C HIS A 91 -0.54 -2.52 28.05
N PRO A 92 -0.97 -3.33 27.06
CA PRO A 92 -2.31 -3.19 26.50
C PRO A 92 -3.42 -3.75 27.38
N GLU A 93 -3.13 -4.72 28.25
CA GLU A 93 -4.18 -5.41 29.00
C GLU A 93 -4.90 -4.49 30.00
N GLN A 94 -6.22 -4.39 29.86
CA GLN A 94 -7.10 -3.65 30.77
C GLN A 94 -8.15 -4.59 31.37
N MET A 95 -8.18 -4.68 32.70
CA MET A 95 -9.23 -5.43 33.40
C MET A 95 -10.54 -4.64 33.44
N VAL A 96 -11.60 -5.23 32.90
CA VAL A 96 -12.95 -4.68 32.95
C VAL A 96 -13.74 -5.38 34.05
N LYS A 97 -14.00 -4.63 35.13
CA LYS A 97 -14.83 -5.06 36.27
C LYS A 97 -14.44 -6.42 36.86
N GLY A 98 -13.16 -6.80 36.75
CA GLY A 98 -12.65 -8.08 37.28
C GLY A 98 -13.10 -9.33 36.51
N LYS A 99 -13.71 -9.19 35.32
CA LYS A 99 -14.30 -10.31 34.57
C LYS A 99 -13.76 -10.48 33.15
N TYR A 100 -13.36 -9.40 32.51
CA TYR A 100 -12.86 -9.42 31.14
C TYR A 100 -11.52 -8.71 31.03
N VAL A 101 -10.72 -9.10 30.05
CA VAL A 101 -9.52 -8.40 29.61
C VAL A 101 -9.78 -7.81 28.23
N GLN A 102 -9.60 -6.51 28.10
CA GLN A 102 -9.52 -5.82 26.81
C GLN A 102 -8.07 -5.47 26.49
N LEU A 103 -7.75 -5.29 25.21
CA LEU A 103 -6.47 -4.71 24.81
C LEU A 103 -6.66 -3.23 24.48
N ASN A 104 -5.78 -2.40 25.03
CA ASN A 104 -5.70 -0.99 24.74
C ASN A 104 -5.08 -0.79 23.37
N THR A 105 -5.78 -0.06 22.50
CA THR A 105 -5.35 0.19 21.13
C THR A 105 -5.44 1.67 20.79
N GLU A 106 -4.76 2.05 19.71
CA GLU A 106 -4.95 3.33 19.04
C GLU A 106 -5.27 3.11 17.57
N ARG A 107 -6.05 4.03 17.00
CA ARG A 107 -6.31 4.03 15.56
C ARG A 107 -5.05 4.40 14.79
N TYR A 108 -4.87 3.74 13.66
CA TYR A 108 -3.88 4.03 12.64
C TYR A 108 -4.66 4.30 11.35
N GLY A 109 -4.43 5.44 10.70
CA GLY A 109 -5.17 5.83 9.49
C GLY A 109 -6.61 6.30 9.71
N GLY A 110 -7.28 6.58 8.59
CA GLY A 110 -8.63 7.15 8.52
C GLY A 110 -9.77 6.13 8.36
N MET A 111 -9.92 5.18 9.29
CA MET A 111 -10.84 4.03 9.14
C MET A 111 -12.35 4.30 9.33
N ILE A 112 -13.19 3.45 8.72
CA ILE A 112 -14.64 3.39 8.99
C ILE A 112 -14.90 2.51 10.22
N TYR A 113 -15.02 3.11 11.41
CA TYR A 113 -15.10 2.38 12.69
C TYR A 113 -16.18 1.29 12.76
N SER A 114 -17.38 1.54 12.21
CA SER A 114 -18.50 0.60 12.31
C SER A 114 -18.20 -0.77 11.69
N THR A 115 -17.29 -0.82 10.71
CA THR A 115 -16.95 -2.04 9.98
C THR A 115 -16.08 -3.00 10.78
N TRP A 116 -15.43 -2.51 11.86
CA TRP A 116 -14.53 -3.28 12.70
C TRP A 116 -15.23 -4.03 13.84
N PHE A 117 -16.48 -3.68 14.12
CA PHE A 117 -17.27 -4.37 15.14
C PHE A 117 -17.69 -5.76 14.68
N ASP A 118 -17.79 -6.69 15.63
CA ASP A 118 -18.32 -8.05 15.45
C ASP A 118 -17.64 -8.86 14.32
N ARG A 119 -16.36 -8.58 14.05
CA ARG A 119 -15.52 -9.35 13.13
C ARG A 119 -14.54 -10.25 13.88
N PRO A 120 -14.16 -11.42 13.31
CA PRO A 120 -13.01 -12.15 13.80
C PRO A 120 -11.74 -11.35 13.50
N LEU A 121 -11.03 -10.96 14.56
CA LEU A 121 -9.80 -10.20 14.46
C LEU A 121 -8.64 -11.00 15.05
N SER A 122 -7.42 -10.69 14.61
CA SER A 122 -6.21 -11.12 15.30
C SER A 122 -5.10 -10.08 15.20
N ILE A 123 -3.89 -10.43 15.61
CA ILE A 123 -2.74 -9.55 15.74
C ILE A 123 -1.57 -10.08 14.93
N ALA A 124 -0.93 -9.18 14.18
CA ALA A 124 0.34 -9.43 13.52
C ALA A 124 1.22 -8.19 13.58
N GLY A 125 2.52 -8.39 13.38
CA GLY A 125 3.47 -7.30 13.30
C GLY A 125 4.90 -7.76 13.54
N ARG A 126 5.66 -6.98 14.31
CA ARG A 126 7.05 -7.32 14.67
C ARG A 126 7.34 -7.11 16.15
N ALA A 127 8.32 -7.85 16.65
CA ALA A 127 8.95 -7.65 17.94
C ALA A 127 10.46 -7.43 17.78
N LEU A 128 11.02 -6.57 18.62
CA LEU A 128 12.46 -6.38 18.77
C LEU A 128 12.90 -7.21 19.96
N VAL A 129 13.79 -8.16 19.73
CA VAL A 129 14.23 -9.15 20.73
C VAL A 129 15.71 -9.03 21.04
N LYS A 130 16.10 -9.26 22.29
CA LYS A 130 17.49 -9.38 22.72
C LYS A 130 18.18 -10.54 22.01
N THR A 131 19.40 -10.31 21.55
CA THR A 131 20.35 -11.34 21.12
C THR A 131 21.58 -11.30 22.01
N GLU A 132 22.51 -12.25 21.85
CA GLU A 132 23.75 -12.28 22.64
C GLU A 132 24.56 -10.96 22.54
N THR A 133 24.51 -10.30 21.37
CA THR A 133 25.33 -9.12 21.07
C THR A 133 24.52 -7.85 20.80
N GLY A 134 23.18 -7.90 20.83
CA GLY A 134 22.37 -6.74 20.48
C GLY A 134 20.86 -7.01 20.39
N VAL A 135 20.25 -6.51 19.31
CA VAL A 135 18.79 -6.57 19.07
C VAL A 135 18.52 -7.09 17.67
N ALA A 136 17.54 -7.97 17.53
CA ALA A 136 17.05 -8.46 16.25
C ALA A 136 15.54 -8.24 16.11
N THR A 137 15.08 -8.02 14.89
CA THR A 137 13.65 -7.99 14.59
C THR A 137 13.14 -9.39 14.29
N LYS A 138 11.99 -9.75 14.85
CA LYS A 138 11.22 -10.94 14.48
C LYS A 138 9.81 -10.55 14.06
N LEU A 139 9.35 -11.06 12.93
CA LEU A 139 7.94 -10.98 12.55
C LEU A 139 7.15 -12.01 13.36
N LEU A 140 5.90 -11.67 13.66
CA LEU A 140 4.96 -12.57 14.30
C LEU A 140 3.56 -12.41 13.72
N ASN A 141 2.83 -13.50 13.68
CA ASN A 141 1.40 -13.55 13.40
C ASN A 141 0.75 -14.54 14.37
N ILE A 142 -0.23 -14.08 15.14
CA ILE A 142 -1.06 -14.98 15.94
C ILE A 142 -2.18 -15.49 15.02
N ASP A 143 -1.91 -16.59 14.32
CA ASP A 143 -2.80 -17.07 13.26
C ASP A 143 -4.00 -17.89 13.80
N ARG A 144 -4.88 -17.22 14.55
CA ARG A 144 -6.20 -17.71 14.94
C ARG A 144 -7.16 -16.56 15.22
N ASP A 145 -8.46 -16.82 15.24
CA ASP A 145 -9.46 -15.86 15.70
C ASP A 145 -9.22 -15.58 17.19
N LEU A 146 -8.73 -14.37 17.49
CA LEU A 146 -8.23 -14.02 18.82
C LEU A 146 -9.10 -12.97 19.50
N LEU A 147 -9.59 -12.01 18.74
CA LEU A 147 -10.19 -10.79 19.23
C LEU A 147 -11.53 -10.52 18.56
N VAL A 148 -12.38 -9.78 19.26
CA VAL A 148 -13.59 -9.16 18.70
C VAL A 148 -13.81 -7.80 19.35
N ILE A 149 -14.27 -6.81 18.60
CA ILE A 149 -14.78 -5.55 19.15
C ILE A 149 -16.32 -5.68 19.17
N PRO A 150 -16.95 -5.98 20.32
CA PRO A 150 -18.37 -6.27 20.36
C PRO A 150 -19.23 -4.99 20.27
N ASN A 151 -20.30 -5.03 19.49
CA ASN A 151 -21.33 -3.99 19.53
C ASN A 151 -22.07 -3.98 20.89
N LEU A 152 -22.55 -2.79 21.29
CA LEU A 152 -23.60 -2.71 22.29
C LEU A 152 -24.92 -3.16 21.67
N ALA A 153 -25.66 -4.03 22.36
CA ALA A 153 -26.93 -4.53 21.85
C ALA A 153 -27.93 -3.37 21.64
N VAL A 154 -28.66 -3.39 20.52
CA VAL A 154 -29.68 -2.38 20.15
C VAL A 154 -30.76 -2.16 21.22
N HIS A 155 -31.02 -3.16 22.06
CA HIS A 155 -31.95 -3.05 23.18
C HIS A 155 -31.48 -2.08 24.26
N MET A 156 -30.16 -1.93 24.41
CA MET A 156 -29.49 -1.01 25.34
C MET A 156 -29.15 0.34 24.69
N ASP A 157 -29.05 0.38 23.36
CA ASP A 157 -28.90 1.59 22.57
C ASP A 157 -29.83 1.56 21.35
N ARG A 158 -31.02 2.15 21.51
CA ARG A 158 -32.03 2.20 20.45
C ARG A 158 -31.67 3.19 19.32
N THR A 159 -30.65 4.00 19.52
CA THR A 159 -30.21 5.05 18.58
C THR A 159 -29.00 4.63 17.74
N VAL A 160 -28.54 3.37 17.87
CA VAL A 160 -27.35 2.86 17.18
C VAL A 160 -27.38 3.03 15.64
N ASN A 161 -28.58 3.10 15.05
CA ASN A 161 -28.78 3.28 13.61
C ASN A 161 -29.03 4.74 13.18
N ASP A 162 -29.11 5.68 14.11
CA ASP A 162 -29.44 7.09 13.85
C ASP A 162 -28.18 7.98 13.67
N GLY A 163 -27.00 7.36 13.69
CA GLY A 163 -25.69 8.03 13.58
C GLY A 163 -24.91 7.98 14.88
N MET A 164 -23.87 7.14 14.91
CA MET A 164 -23.03 6.93 16.09
C MET A 164 -21.75 7.75 16.05
N LYS A 165 -21.43 8.38 17.18
CA LYS A 165 -20.12 9.03 17.42
C LYS A 165 -19.28 8.15 18.34
N TYR A 166 -18.47 7.27 17.74
CA TYR A 166 -17.57 6.40 18.49
C TYR A 166 -16.41 7.19 19.12
N ASN A 167 -16.09 6.87 20.37
CA ASN A 167 -14.83 7.24 21.02
C ASN A 167 -13.84 6.08 20.87
N PRO A 168 -12.75 6.23 20.11
CA PRO A 168 -11.79 5.14 19.87
C PRO A 168 -11.16 4.54 21.13
N GLN A 169 -10.99 5.33 22.19
CA GLN A 169 -10.39 4.88 23.45
C GLN A 169 -11.38 4.10 24.34
N VAL A 170 -12.68 4.11 24.00
CA VAL A 170 -13.74 3.50 24.81
C VAL A 170 -14.50 2.44 24.04
N ASN A 171 -14.94 2.74 22.82
CA ASN A 171 -15.86 1.91 22.05
C ASN A 171 -15.15 0.90 21.13
N LEU A 172 -13.86 1.10 20.84
CA LEU A 172 -13.12 0.32 19.83
C LEU A 172 -12.04 -0.59 20.42
N LEU A 173 -12.09 -0.85 21.73
CA LEU A 173 -11.12 -1.74 22.37
C LEU A 173 -11.54 -3.21 22.18
N PRO A 174 -10.69 -4.05 21.59
CA PRO A 174 -10.99 -5.46 21.39
C PRO A 174 -11.03 -6.21 22.73
N LEU A 175 -12.01 -7.11 22.85
CA LEU A 175 -12.07 -8.11 23.90
C LEU A 175 -11.03 -9.20 23.62
N TYR A 176 -10.17 -9.47 24.58
CA TYR A 176 -9.11 -10.49 24.49
C TYR A 176 -9.50 -11.81 25.16
N GLY A 177 -10.19 -11.72 26.29
CA GLY A 177 -10.59 -12.90 27.04
C GLY A 177 -11.26 -12.56 28.36
N ASP A 178 -11.43 -13.57 29.20
CA ASP A 178 -11.96 -13.43 30.55
C ASP A 178 -10.85 -13.08 31.55
N ALA A 179 -11.18 -13.05 32.84
CA ALA A 179 -10.23 -12.75 33.90
C ALA A 179 -9.02 -13.71 33.96
N ALA A 180 -9.14 -14.94 33.46
CA ALA A 180 -8.03 -15.89 33.42
C ALA A 180 -6.99 -15.55 32.34
N SER A 181 -7.35 -14.70 31.36
CA SER A 181 -6.44 -14.22 30.32
C SER A 181 -5.53 -13.07 30.78
N LYS A 182 -5.63 -12.62 32.03
CA LYS A 182 -4.76 -11.55 32.54
C LYS A 182 -3.30 -12.01 32.63
N ASP A 183 -2.37 -11.14 32.25
CA ASP A 183 -0.92 -11.36 32.21
C ASP A 183 -0.51 -12.53 31.28
N THR A 184 -1.24 -12.66 30.16
CA THR A 184 -0.98 -13.70 29.15
C THR A 184 -0.65 -13.13 27.77
N PHE A 185 -0.94 -11.85 27.51
CA PHE A 185 -0.70 -11.24 26.20
C PHE A 185 0.77 -11.29 25.79
N ASN A 186 1.68 -10.86 26.67
CA ASN A 186 3.11 -10.88 26.38
C ASN A 186 3.65 -12.29 26.13
N LYS A 187 3.12 -13.30 26.85
CA LYS A 187 3.48 -14.71 26.64
C LYS A 187 3.04 -15.19 25.26
N LEU A 188 1.84 -14.82 24.84
CA LEU A 188 1.32 -15.15 23.51
C LEU A 188 2.15 -14.49 22.41
N VAL A 189 2.58 -13.24 22.60
CA VAL A 189 3.48 -12.55 21.66
C VAL A 189 4.85 -13.24 21.62
N ALA A 190 5.40 -13.63 22.77
CA ALA A 190 6.68 -14.33 22.87
C ALA A 190 6.65 -15.70 22.19
N GLU A 191 5.57 -16.47 22.40
CA GLU A 191 5.32 -17.74 21.72
C GLU A 191 5.25 -17.56 20.20
N ALA A 192 4.47 -16.59 19.72
CA ALA A 192 4.36 -16.30 18.29
C ALA A 192 5.70 -15.82 17.67
N CYS A 193 6.57 -15.20 18.45
CA CYS A 193 7.93 -14.82 18.04
C CYS A 193 8.95 -15.98 18.14
N GLY A 194 8.60 -17.10 18.77
CA GLY A 194 9.54 -18.16 19.13
C GLY A 194 10.70 -17.64 19.99
N THR A 195 10.39 -16.89 21.06
CA THR A 195 11.37 -16.34 22.01
C THR A 195 10.84 -16.37 23.44
N ALA A 196 11.72 -16.13 24.42
CA ALA A 196 11.32 -15.94 25.81
C ALA A 196 10.73 -14.53 26.03
N GLU A 197 9.78 -14.38 26.96
CA GLU A 197 9.08 -13.11 27.23
C GLU A 197 10.07 -11.99 27.61
N GLU A 198 11.05 -12.31 28.46
CA GLU A 198 12.09 -11.41 28.93
C GLU A 198 13.05 -10.90 27.85
N ASN A 199 13.03 -11.55 26.67
CA ASN A 199 13.82 -11.14 25.52
C ASN A 199 13.11 -10.11 24.66
N ILE A 200 11.78 -9.95 24.77
CA ILE A 200 11.06 -8.89 24.04
C ILE A 200 11.41 -7.53 24.65
N ILE A 201 11.84 -6.59 23.81
CA ILE A 201 12.18 -5.22 24.20
C ILE A 201 11.03 -4.27 23.85
N SER A 202 10.54 -4.36 22.62
CA SER A 202 9.46 -3.52 22.09
C SER A 202 8.76 -4.21 20.93
N THR A 203 7.57 -3.73 20.59
CA THR A 203 6.75 -4.32 19.53
C THR A 203 6.01 -3.27 18.71
N ASP A 204 5.81 -3.55 17.43
CA ASP A 204 4.83 -2.85 16.59
C ASP A 204 3.79 -3.90 16.16
N LEU A 205 2.64 -3.94 16.84
CA LEU A 205 1.59 -4.93 16.63
C LEU A 205 0.30 -4.24 16.19
N PHE A 206 -0.35 -4.81 15.19
CA PHE A 206 -1.56 -4.29 14.59
C PHE A 206 -2.66 -5.35 14.58
N LEU A 207 -3.90 -4.91 14.72
CA LEU A 207 -5.05 -5.75 14.45
C LEU A 207 -5.16 -6.03 12.95
N TYR A 208 -5.72 -7.17 12.59
CA TYR A 208 -6.17 -7.44 11.23
C TYR A 208 -7.47 -8.25 11.22
N ASN A 209 -8.30 -7.99 10.21
CA ASN A 209 -9.54 -8.72 9.96
C ASN A 209 -9.23 -10.09 9.34
N ARG A 210 -9.80 -11.16 9.91
CA ARG A 210 -9.64 -12.54 9.44
C ARG A 210 -10.76 -13.03 8.53
N THR A 211 -11.73 -12.17 8.21
CA THR A 211 -12.79 -12.50 7.25
C THR A 211 -12.16 -12.85 5.90
N ALA A 212 -12.44 -14.05 5.39
CA ALA A 212 -11.88 -14.52 4.14
C ALA A 212 -12.29 -13.60 2.96
N PRO A 213 -11.40 -13.39 1.98
CA PRO A 213 -11.78 -12.72 0.74
C PRO A 213 -12.80 -13.54 -0.04
N THR A 214 -13.60 -12.86 -0.86
CA THR A 214 -14.58 -13.53 -1.73
C THR A 214 -14.74 -12.81 -3.06
N VAL A 215 -15.03 -13.59 -4.10
CA VAL A 215 -15.64 -13.12 -5.34
C VAL A 215 -17.15 -13.25 -5.21
N TRP A 216 -17.90 -12.25 -5.68
CA TRP A 216 -19.36 -12.22 -5.59
C TRP A 216 -19.98 -11.35 -6.69
N GLY A 217 -21.31 -11.29 -6.72
CA GLY A 217 -22.09 -10.66 -7.78
C GLY A 217 -22.88 -11.69 -8.58
N ALA A 218 -23.88 -11.25 -9.35
CA ALA A 218 -24.73 -12.17 -10.12
C ALA A 218 -23.92 -12.94 -11.19
N HIS A 219 -22.78 -12.39 -11.60
CA HIS A 219 -21.87 -12.90 -12.61
C HIS A 219 -20.42 -12.99 -12.10
N ASN A 220 -20.20 -12.97 -10.78
CA ASN A 220 -18.85 -12.94 -10.16
C ASN A 220 -18.01 -11.73 -10.59
N GLU A 221 -18.65 -10.56 -10.73
CA GLU A 221 -18.05 -9.33 -11.22
C GLU A 221 -17.35 -8.48 -10.15
N TYR A 222 -17.50 -8.82 -8.87
CA TYR A 222 -16.92 -8.07 -7.76
C TYR A 222 -16.04 -8.95 -6.87
N MET A 223 -15.05 -8.33 -6.23
CA MET A 223 -14.26 -8.93 -5.17
C MET A 223 -14.32 -8.09 -3.90
N SER A 224 -14.23 -8.76 -2.75
CA SER A 224 -14.15 -8.09 -1.47
C SER A 224 -13.09 -8.73 -0.58
N CYS A 225 -12.27 -7.90 0.04
CA CYS A 225 -11.23 -8.29 0.99
C CYS A 225 -10.90 -7.11 1.92
N ALA A 226 -10.21 -7.38 3.02
CA ALA A 226 -9.57 -6.32 3.79
C ALA A 226 -8.32 -5.80 3.06
N LYS A 227 -7.99 -4.51 3.20
CA LYS A 227 -6.72 -3.93 2.71
C LYS A 227 -6.59 -3.92 1.19
N LEU A 228 -7.70 -3.83 0.45
CA LEU A 228 -7.61 -3.53 -0.99
C LEU A 228 -6.90 -2.17 -1.16
N ASP A 229 -7.23 -1.21 -0.30
CA ASP A 229 -6.42 -0.02 -0.08
C ASP A 229 -5.17 -0.33 0.78
N ASP A 230 -3.95 -0.31 0.25
CA ASP A 230 -3.58 -0.20 -1.19
C ASP A 230 -2.85 -1.44 -1.68
N LEU A 231 -3.11 -2.60 -1.05
CA LEU A 231 -2.44 -3.83 -1.44
C LEU A 231 -2.84 -4.31 -2.84
N GLU A 232 -3.97 -3.83 -3.39
CA GLU A 232 -4.32 -4.04 -4.78
C GLU A 232 -3.29 -3.38 -5.72
N CYS A 233 -2.97 -2.09 -5.51
CA CYS A 233 -1.94 -1.41 -6.29
C CYS A 233 -0.53 -1.91 -5.97
N ALA A 234 -0.21 -2.23 -4.72
CA ALA A 234 1.09 -2.77 -4.36
C ALA A 234 1.35 -4.13 -5.05
N PHE A 235 0.34 -5.00 -5.08
CA PHE A 235 0.38 -6.27 -5.79
C PHE A 235 0.51 -6.07 -7.30
N SER A 236 -0.32 -5.21 -7.92
CA SER A 236 -0.27 -4.97 -9.36
C SER A 236 1.07 -4.33 -9.77
N SER A 237 1.60 -3.41 -8.95
CA SER A 237 2.90 -2.78 -9.13
C SER A 237 4.02 -3.81 -9.17
N LEU A 238 4.07 -4.72 -8.19
CA LEU A 238 5.06 -5.80 -8.16
C LEU A 238 4.88 -6.75 -9.36
N LYS A 239 3.65 -7.20 -9.65
CA LYS A 239 3.36 -8.16 -10.71
C LYS A 239 3.78 -7.62 -12.09
N ALA A 240 3.42 -6.38 -12.40
CA ALA A 240 3.81 -5.71 -13.63
C ALA A 240 5.32 -5.44 -13.67
N PHE A 241 5.92 -5.02 -12.55
CA PHE A 241 7.36 -4.79 -12.44
C PHE A 241 8.17 -6.06 -12.70
N LEU A 242 7.73 -7.23 -12.21
CA LEU A 242 8.44 -8.49 -12.45
C LEU A 242 8.42 -8.91 -13.92
N LYS A 243 7.36 -8.57 -14.66
CA LYS A 243 7.18 -8.93 -16.08
C LYS A 243 7.80 -7.93 -17.06
N GLY A 244 7.60 -6.63 -16.82
CA GLY A 244 8.04 -5.60 -17.75
C GLY A 244 9.56 -5.48 -17.83
N GLU A 245 10.08 -4.90 -18.89
CA GLU A 245 11.50 -4.52 -19.02
C GLU A 245 11.67 -3.53 -20.17
N ASN A 246 12.62 -2.61 -20.05
CA ASN A 246 12.96 -1.69 -21.13
C ASN A 246 14.48 -1.46 -21.13
N SER A 247 15.07 -1.27 -22.31
CA SER A 247 16.52 -1.09 -22.45
C SER A 247 16.99 0.34 -22.19
N GLN A 248 16.07 1.30 -22.17
CA GLN A 248 16.34 2.73 -22.08
C GLN A 248 15.95 3.35 -20.73
N SER A 249 15.11 2.70 -19.92
CA SER A 249 14.68 3.21 -18.62
C SER A 249 15.05 2.26 -17.47
N ILE A 250 15.38 2.81 -16.31
CA ILE A 250 15.46 2.05 -15.07
C ILE A 250 14.03 1.83 -14.58
N SER A 251 13.54 0.59 -14.61
CA SER A 251 12.27 0.26 -13.96
C SER A 251 12.46 0.31 -12.46
N VAL A 252 11.56 1.00 -11.75
CA VAL A 252 11.53 1.11 -10.29
C VAL A 252 10.13 0.78 -9.78
N CYS A 253 10.03 -0.11 -8.80
CA CYS A 253 8.82 -0.39 -8.03
C CYS A 253 9.08 0.05 -6.59
N ALA A 254 8.32 1.04 -6.13
CA ALA A 254 8.42 1.59 -4.79
C ALA A 254 7.11 1.31 -4.04
N ILE A 255 7.20 0.60 -2.91
CA ILE A 255 6.07 0.36 -2.02
C ILE A 255 6.45 0.98 -0.68
N PHE A 256 5.79 2.09 -0.34
CA PHE A 256 6.03 2.86 0.87
C PHE A 256 5.15 2.38 2.04
N ASP A 257 5.40 2.93 3.23
CA ASP A 257 4.62 2.71 4.44
C ASP A 257 4.24 4.08 5.02
N ASN A 258 3.19 4.11 5.81
CA ASN A 258 2.67 5.29 6.50
C ASN A 258 1.99 6.30 5.58
N GLU A 259 1.47 5.88 4.44
CA GLU A 259 0.61 6.72 3.59
C GLU A 259 -0.58 7.24 4.42
N GLU A 260 -1.24 6.33 5.13
CA GLU A 260 -2.49 6.55 5.86
C GLU A 260 -2.38 7.55 7.02
N VAL A 261 -1.15 7.88 7.40
CA VAL A 261 -0.82 8.84 8.46
C VAL A 261 0.01 10.03 7.94
N GLY A 262 0.06 10.23 6.62
CA GLY A 262 0.60 11.41 5.95
C GLY A 262 2.06 11.29 5.47
N SER A 263 2.60 10.08 5.34
CA SER A 263 3.91 9.73 4.74
C SER A 263 5.16 10.39 5.36
N SER A 264 5.00 11.16 6.44
CA SER A 264 6.06 11.97 7.03
C SER A 264 6.89 11.18 8.06
N THR A 265 7.45 10.07 7.59
CA THR A 265 8.29 9.14 8.37
C THR A 265 9.56 8.79 7.60
N LYS A 266 10.51 8.09 8.22
CA LYS A 266 11.79 7.71 7.56
C LYS A 266 11.60 6.72 6.40
N GLN A 267 10.47 6.01 6.34
CA GLN A 267 10.15 5.00 5.34
C GLN A 267 8.95 5.38 4.44
N GLY A 268 8.25 6.47 4.75
CA GLY A 268 7.14 6.96 3.92
C GLY A 268 7.59 7.76 2.71
N ALA A 269 6.63 8.14 1.86
CA ALA A 269 6.89 8.86 0.62
C ALA A 269 7.48 10.27 0.83
N ASN A 270 7.33 10.87 2.01
CA ASN A 270 7.96 12.16 2.35
C ASN A 270 9.39 12.00 2.90
N SER A 271 9.98 10.82 2.77
CA SER A 271 11.38 10.56 3.14
C SER A 271 12.30 10.76 1.96
N THR A 272 13.60 10.83 2.24
CA THR A 272 14.63 10.78 1.19
C THR A 272 14.77 9.41 0.55
N PHE A 273 14.00 8.38 0.94
CA PHE A 273 14.25 7.00 0.51
C PHE A 273 14.33 6.88 -1.01
N MET A 274 13.34 7.40 -1.73
CA MET A 274 13.34 7.36 -3.20
C MET A 274 14.54 8.12 -3.79
N TYR A 275 14.76 9.36 -3.34
CA TYR A 275 15.89 10.19 -3.76
C TYR A 275 17.24 9.47 -3.56
N ASP A 276 17.46 8.92 -2.36
CA ASP A 276 18.68 8.20 -2.00
C ASP A 276 18.91 6.99 -2.93
N ILE A 277 17.87 6.23 -3.25
CA ILE A 277 17.97 5.08 -4.15
C ILE A 277 18.34 5.53 -5.57
N LEU A 278 17.60 6.47 -6.15
CA LEU A 278 17.83 6.90 -7.54
C LEU A 278 19.21 7.51 -7.73
N HIS A 279 19.66 8.32 -6.77
CA HIS A 279 20.98 8.94 -6.79
C HIS A 279 22.09 7.88 -6.66
N ARG A 280 21.95 6.92 -5.73
CA ARG A 280 22.93 5.83 -5.58
C ARG A 280 22.98 4.91 -6.79
N ILE A 281 21.86 4.67 -7.50
CA ILE A 281 21.85 3.96 -8.78
C ILE A 281 22.74 4.71 -9.79
N ASN A 282 22.55 6.03 -9.92
CA ASN A 282 23.33 6.87 -10.83
C ASN A 282 24.84 6.83 -10.51
N GLU A 283 25.21 7.07 -9.24
CA GLU A 283 26.61 7.07 -8.80
C GLU A 283 27.30 5.71 -8.99
N ASN A 284 26.63 4.60 -8.66
CA ASN A 284 27.21 3.27 -8.78
C ASN A 284 27.45 2.84 -10.24
N LEU A 285 26.72 3.44 -11.18
CA LEU A 285 26.92 3.23 -12.62
C LEU A 285 27.98 4.18 -13.21
N GLY A 286 28.64 4.99 -12.38
CA GLY A 286 29.71 5.91 -12.79
C GLY A 286 29.19 7.10 -13.62
N ARG A 287 27.89 7.42 -13.51
CA ARG A 287 27.28 8.56 -14.18
C ARG A 287 27.55 9.84 -13.40
N THR A 288 27.59 10.97 -14.11
CA THR A 288 27.75 12.29 -13.50
C THR A 288 26.45 12.79 -12.88
N GLU A 289 26.52 13.84 -12.06
CA GLU A 289 25.34 14.51 -11.51
C GLU A 289 24.46 15.14 -12.59
N GLU A 290 25.07 15.68 -13.64
CA GLU A 290 24.35 16.19 -14.81
C GLU A 290 23.53 15.07 -15.50
N GLN A 291 24.08 13.86 -15.56
CA GLN A 291 23.37 12.69 -16.10
C GLN A 291 22.24 12.19 -15.18
N TYR A 292 22.28 12.49 -13.89
CA TYR A 292 21.16 12.26 -12.98
C TYR A 292 20.03 13.25 -13.25
N HIS A 293 20.33 14.56 -13.30
CA HIS A 293 19.33 15.60 -13.55
C HIS A 293 18.62 15.43 -14.90
N THR A 294 19.37 15.17 -15.96
CA THR A 294 18.79 14.91 -17.29
C THR A 294 17.93 13.65 -17.32
N ALA A 295 18.31 12.60 -16.56
CA ALA A 295 17.49 11.40 -16.43
C ALA A 295 16.20 11.68 -15.66
N VAL A 296 16.26 12.41 -14.53
CA VAL A 296 15.08 12.81 -13.75
C VAL A 296 14.12 13.66 -14.59
N ALA A 297 14.63 14.59 -15.40
CA ALA A 297 13.80 15.41 -16.29
C ALA A 297 13.05 14.59 -17.37
N SER A 298 13.58 13.42 -17.74
CA SER A 298 12.91 12.47 -18.63
C SER A 298 12.15 11.37 -17.88
N SER A 299 12.17 11.37 -16.54
CA SER A 299 11.54 10.33 -15.72
C SER A 299 10.06 10.54 -15.58
N PHE A 300 9.37 9.44 -15.29
CA PHE A 300 7.93 9.42 -15.14
C PHE A 300 7.55 8.51 -13.97
N MET A 301 6.53 8.90 -13.22
CA MET A 301 6.00 8.12 -12.11
C MET A 301 4.50 7.87 -12.25
N LEU A 302 4.09 6.62 -12.05
CA LEU A 302 2.72 6.27 -11.75
C LEU A 302 2.58 6.25 -10.22
N SER A 303 1.86 7.23 -9.67
CA SER A 303 1.44 7.23 -8.26
C SER A 303 0.15 6.41 -8.17
N ALA A 304 0.29 5.13 -7.85
CA ALA A 304 -0.79 4.17 -7.82
C ALA A 304 -1.36 4.10 -6.40
N ASP A 305 -2.64 4.42 -6.29
CA ASP A 305 -3.43 4.34 -5.07
C ASP A 305 -4.91 4.25 -5.48
N ASN A 306 -5.74 3.49 -4.79
CA ASN A 306 -7.11 3.23 -5.23
C ASN A 306 -7.97 4.51 -5.40
N ALA A 307 -9.06 4.37 -6.14
CA ALA A 307 -9.96 5.47 -6.51
C ALA A 307 -11.40 5.20 -6.05
N HIS A 308 -12.19 6.26 -5.91
CA HIS A 308 -13.57 6.13 -5.45
C HIS A 308 -14.53 5.87 -6.62
N ALA A 309 -15.15 4.68 -6.63
CA ALA A 309 -16.24 4.39 -7.54
C ALA A 309 -17.51 5.19 -7.16
N LEU A 310 -18.39 5.42 -8.14
CA LEU A 310 -19.72 5.96 -7.92
C LEU A 310 -20.48 5.02 -6.98
N HIS A 311 -20.82 5.54 -5.81
CA HIS A 311 -21.56 4.76 -4.83
C HIS A 311 -23.06 4.72 -5.22
N PRO A 312 -23.66 3.55 -5.47
CA PRO A 312 -25.03 3.46 -6.01
C PRO A 312 -26.10 4.04 -5.07
N ASN A 313 -25.89 3.99 -3.75
CA ASN A 313 -26.79 4.59 -2.76
C ASN A 313 -26.52 6.09 -2.51
N HIS A 314 -25.43 6.64 -3.03
CA HIS A 314 -25.01 8.03 -2.80
C HIS A 314 -24.47 8.69 -4.08
N PRO A 315 -25.15 8.58 -5.24
CA PRO A 315 -24.58 9.02 -6.52
C PRO A 315 -24.25 10.52 -6.56
N ALA A 316 -24.92 11.32 -5.73
CA ALA A 316 -24.74 12.77 -5.66
C ALA A 316 -23.37 13.21 -5.11
N ILE A 317 -22.59 12.32 -4.48
CA ILE A 317 -21.24 12.65 -3.96
C ILE A 317 -20.17 12.65 -5.06
N SER A 318 -20.40 11.94 -6.16
CA SER A 318 -19.48 11.90 -7.31
C SER A 318 -19.59 13.18 -8.14
N ASP A 319 -18.53 13.47 -8.91
CA ASP A 319 -18.62 14.51 -9.92
C ASP A 319 -19.69 14.16 -10.97
N PRO A 320 -20.56 15.10 -11.37
CA PRO A 320 -21.66 14.82 -12.29
C PRO A 320 -21.22 14.47 -13.71
N THR A 321 -19.98 14.79 -14.09
CA THR A 321 -19.45 14.58 -15.46
C THR A 321 -18.35 13.54 -15.54
N ASN A 322 -17.74 13.19 -14.41
CA ASN A 322 -16.67 12.21 -14.32
C ASN A 322 -16.98 11.13 -13.26
N PRO A 323 -18.12 10.42 -13.38
CA PRO A 323 -18.36 9.26 -12.53
C PRO A 323 -17.38 8.13 -12.90
N VAL A 324 -16.93 7.41 -11.88
CA VAL A 324 -16.05 6.25 -12.01
C VAL A 324 -16.84 4.99 -11.68
N TYR A 325 -16.66 3.93 -12.44
CA TYR A 325 -17.35 2.66 -12.24
C TYR A 325 -16.36 1.52 -12.04
N LEU A 326 -16.78 0.50 -11.29
CA LEU A 326 -16.05 -0.76 -11.15
C LEU A 326 -16.03 -1.49 -12.50
N ASN A 327 -14.94 -2.20 -12.79
CA ASN A 327 -14.70 -2.99 -14.01
C ASN A 327 -14.59 -2.17 -15.31
N GLU A 328 -14.46 -0.85 -15.23
CA GLU A 328 -14.39 0.04 -16.39
C GLU A 328 -12.98 0.60 -16.65
N GLY A 329 -11.94 0.08 -15.96
CA GLY A 329 -10.55 0.37 -16.28
C GLY A 329 -9.82 1.26 -15.28
N ILE A 330 -8.56 1.55 -15.58
CA ILE A 330 -7.66 2.31 -14.72
C ILE A 330 -8.20 3.73 -14.53
N VAL A 331 -8.27 4.21 -13.30
CA VAL A 331 -8.78 5.54 -12.98
C VAL A 331 -7.63 6.54 -12.95
N ILE A 332 -7.63 7.52 -13.85
CA ILE A 332 -6.68 8.63 -13.84
C ILE A 332 -7.26 9.75 -12.95
N LYS A 333 -6.57 10.07 -11.85
CA LYS A 333 -7.06 10.96 -10.78
C LYS A 333 -6.55 12.38 -10.97
N HIS A 334 -7.46 13.35 -11.10
CA HIS A 334 -7.16 14.76 -11.34
C HIS A 334 -7.56 15.63 -10.14
N ASN A 335 -6.74 16.63 -9.81
CA ASN A 335 -7.10 17.62 -8.80
C ASN A 335 -6.46 18.99 -9.09
N ALA A 336 -7.29 20.02 -9.21
CA ALA A 336 -6.82 21.38 -9.49
C ALA A 336 -5.87 21.94 -8.40
N ASN A 337 -5.98 21.48 -7.15
CA ASN A 337 -5.13 21.90 -6.04
C ASN A 337 -3.90 20.99 -5.83
N GLN A 338 -3.57 20.14 -6.81
CA GLN A 338 -2.37 19.30 -6.79
C GLN A 338 -2.31 18.35 -5.57
N LYS A 339 -3.50 17.89 -5.13
CA LYS A 339 -3.61 16.74 -4.22
C LYS A 339 -3.34 15.41 -4.92
N TYR A 340 -3.70 15.37 -6.20
CA TYR A 340 -3.15 14.47 -7.21
C TYR A 340 -2.30 15.34 -8.14
N THR A 341 -1.13 14.84 -8.52
CA THR A 341 -0.14 15.53 -9.36
C THR A 341 -0.44 15.47 -10.85
N THR A 342 -1.47 14.71 -11.24
CA THR A 342 -1.86 14.58 -12.63
C THR A 342 -2.15 15.93 -13.27
N ASP A 343 -1.50 16.19 -14.40
CA ASP A 343 -1.76 17.33 -15.27
C ASP A 343 -2.02 16.85 -16.72
N ALA A 344 -2.15 17.78 -17.66
CA ALA A 344 -2.40 17.44 -19.06
C ALA A 344 -1.26 16.63 -19.70
N VAL A 345 -0.01 16.86 -19.30
CA VAL A 345 1.16 16.16 -19.84
C VAL A 345 1.17 14.73 -19.33
N SER A 346 1.13 14.54 -18.01
CA SER A 346 1.22 13.21 -17.43
C SER A 346 0.01 12.35 -17.77
N SER A 347 -1.18 12.95 -17.79
CA SER A 347 -2.40 12.28 -18.24
C SER A 347 -2.31 11.84 -19.71
N ALA A 348 -1.87 12.71 -20.63
CA ALA A 348 -1.83 12.37 -22.06
C ALA A 348 -0.80 11.27 -22.38
N ILE A 349 0.38 11.31 -21.73
CA ILE A 349 1.41 10.28 -21.90
C ILE A 349 0.89 8.92 -21.46
N PHE A 350 0.25 8.84 -20.28
CA PHE A 350 -0.26 7.57 -19.77
C PHE A 350 -1.47 7.05 -20.55
N GLN A 351 -2.37 7.94 -20.98
CA GLN A 351 -3.48 7.57 -21.87
C GLN A 351 -2.98 6.94 -23.16
N LYS A 352 -1.97 7.53 -23.80
CA LYS A 352 -1.38 6.96 -25.02
C LYS A 352 -0.83 5.54 -24.80
N MET A 353 -0.18 5.28 -23.67
CA MET A 353 0.29 3.93 -23.32
C MET A 353 -0.87 2.95 -23.11
N CYS A 354 -1.96 3.39 -22.48
CA CYS A 354 -3.16 2.59 -22.30
C CYS A 354 -3.83 2.26 -23.64
N GLU A 355 -4.01 3.25 -24.52
CA GLU A 355 -4.58 3.10 -25.86
C GLU A 355 -3.79 2.10 -26.72
N GLU A 356 -2.46 2.20 -26.73
CA GLU A 356 -1.58 1.30 -27.48
C GLU A 356 -1.71 -0.17 -27.04
N LYS A 357 -2.12 -0.42 -25.79
CA LYS A 357 -2.36 -1.76 -25.24
C LYS A 357 -3.83 -2.13 -25.11
N ASN A 358 -4.75 -1.29 -25.59
CA ASN A 358 -6.20 -1.47 -25.43
C ASN A 358 -6.62 -1.64 -23.96
N VAL A 359 -5.96 -0.94 -23.04
CA VAL A 359 -6.32 -0.89 -21.63
C VAL A 359 -7.34 0.22 -21.43
N PRO A 360 -8.56 -0.08 -20.94
CA PRO A 360 -9.55 0.95 -20.67
C PRO A 360 -9.12 1.82 -19.50
N TYR A 361 -9.51 3.09 -19.54
CA TYR A 361 -9.26 4.04 -18.47
C TYR A 361 -10.45 4.99 -18.28
N GLN A 362 -10.53 5.58 -17.10
CA GLN A 362 -11.56 6.52 -16.67
C GLN A 362 -10.89 7.78 -16.10
N HIS A 363 -11.64 8.86 -16.01
CA HIS A 363 -11.19 10.09 -15.36
C HIS A 363 -11.92 10.28 -14.03
N PHE A 364 -11.16 10.59 -12.98
CA PHE A 364 -11.70 10.96 -11.68
C PHE A 364 -11.38 12.41 -11.36
N VAL A 365 -12.40 13.15 -10.96
CA VAL A 365 -12.28 14.43 -10.26
C VAL A 365 -13.21 14.42 -9.06
N ASN A 366 -12.82 15.14 -8.02
CA ASN A 366 -13.75 15.46 -6.94
C ASN A 366 -14.75 16.52 -7.41
N ARG A 367 -15.94 16.52 -6.81
CA ARG A 367 -16.81 17.70 -6.88
C ARG A 367 -16.05 18.93 -6.39
N SER A 368 -16.28 20.07 -7.03
CA SER A 368 -15.56 21.32 -6.72
C SER A 368 -15.78 21.85 -5.29
N ASP A 369 -16.80 21.39 -4.57
CA ASP A 369 -17.14 21.78 -3.20
C ASP A 369 -16.56 20.86 -2.11
N VAL A 370 -15.83 19.80 -2.50
CA VAL A 370 -15.25 18.81 -1.58
C VAL A 370 -13.74 18.74 -1.75
N ALA A 371 -13.01 18.74 -0.64
CA ALA A 371 -11.58 18.44 -0.64
C ALA A 371 -11.37 16.93 -0.83
N GLY A 372 -10.54 16.55 -1.80
CA GLY A 372 -10.07 15.17 -1.94
C GLY A 372 -8.98 14.80 -0.94
N GLY A 373 -8.70 13.50 -0.84
CA GLY A 373 -7.47 12.99 -0.22
C GLY A 373 -6.21 13.47 -0.97
N SER A 374 -5.06 13.33 -0.31
CA SER A 374 -3.72 13.49 -0.92
C SER A 374 -3.15 12.09 -1.13
N THR A 375 -2.12 11.95 -1.96
CA THR A 375 -1.48 10.65 -2.25
C THR A 375 0.04 10.70 -2.10
N LEU A 376 0.70 9.60 -2.40
CA LEU A 376 2.15 9.47 -2.43
C LEU A 376 2.80 10.40 -3.47
N GLY A 377 2.16 10.60 -4.62
CA GLY A 377 2.74 11.28 -5.78
C GLY A 377 3.13 12.72 -5.50
N ASN A 378 2.23 13.51 -4.90
CA ASN A 378 2.52 14.92 -4.62
C ASN A 378 3.57 15.10 -3.52
N ILE A 379 3.69 14.13 -2.62
CA ILE A 379 4.67 14.13 -1.54
C ILE A 379 6.05 13.76 -2.08
N ALA A 380 6.15 12.63 -2.80
CA ALA A 380 7.41 12.13 -3.34
C ALA A 380 8.02 13.11 -4.36
N ASN A 381 7.18 13.81 -5.14
CA ASN A 381 7.63 14.84 -6.09
C ASN A 381 8.30 16.05 -5.45
N THR A 382 8.12 16.27 -4.14
CA THR A 382 8.87 17.32 -3.43
C THR A 382 10.35 16.98 -3.23
N HIS A 383 10.71 15.69 -3.32
CA HIS A 383 12.09 15.19 -3.19
C HIS A 383 12.70 14.79 -4.53
N VAL A 384 11.89 14.30 -5.48
CA VAL A 384 12.30 13.96 -6.84
C VAL A 384 11.32 14.59 -7.83
N SER A 385 11.68 15.72 -8.43
CA SER A 385 10.79 16.48 -9.33
C SER A 385 10.73 15.84 -10.72
N LEU A 386 9.73 15.01 -10.97
CA LEU A 386 9.47 14.35 -12.26
C LEU A 386 7.99 14.41 -12.65
N ASN A 387 7.68 14.08 -13.90
CA ASN A 387 6.28 13.99 -14.34
C ASN A 387 5.57 12.84 -13.63
N THR A 388 4.37 13.09 -13.09
CA THR A 388 3.63 12.08 -12.34
C THR A 388 2.16 12.10 -12.72
N VAL A 389 1.61 10.90 -12.88
CA VAL A 389 0.17 10.67 -13.00
C VAL A 389 -0.28 9.87 -11.79
N ASP A 390 -1.32 10.34 -11.12
CA ASP A 390 -2.01 9.60 -10.09
C ASP A 390 -3.05 8.69 -10.73
N ILE A 391 -2.93 7.40 -10.47
CA ILE A 391 -3.80 6.35 -11.00
C ILE A 391 -4.35 5.49 -9.86
N GLY A 392 -5.39 4.70 -10.14
CA GLY A 392 -5.96 3.78 -9.17
C GLY A 392 -6.94 2.78 -9.78
N MET A 393 -7.37 1.81 -8.98
CA MET A 393 -8.52 0.96 -9.31
C MET A 393 -9.75 1.49 -8.58
N ALA A 394 -10.90 1.43 -9.26
CA ALA A 394 -12.15 1.88 -8.68
C ALA A 394 -12.55 0.94 -7.53
N GLN A 395 -12.85 1.52 -6.36
CA GLN A 395 -13.31 0.77 -5.20
C GLN A 395 -14.48 1.45 -4.47
N LEU A 396 -15.23 0.62 -3.74
CA LEU A 396 -16.26 1.02 -2.80
C LEU A 396 -15.80 0.71 -1.37
N ALA A 397 -16.28 1.53 -0.44
CA ALA A 397 -16.01 1.38 1.00
C ALA A 397 -14.52 1.42 1.37
N MET A 398 -13.69 2.18 0.64
CA MET A 398 -12.31 2.51 0.99
C MET A 398 -12.17 2.83 2.49
N HIS A 399 -11.13 2.27 3.14
CA HIS A 399 -10.85 2.31 4.58
C HIS A 399 -11.83 1.53 5.48
N SER A 400 -12.67 0.67 4.90
CA SER A 400 -13.44 -0.35 5.62
C SER A 400 -12.52 -1.47 6.09
N SER A 401 -12.92 -2.20 7.14
CA SER A 401 -12.28 -3.48 7.51
C SER A 401 -12.45 -4.55 6.43
N TYR A 402 -13.34 -4.34 5.45
CA TYR A 402 -13.66 -5.22 4.34
C TYR A 402 -14.22 -4.38 3.17
N GLU A 403 -13.43 -4.24 2.11
CA GLU A 403 -13.61 -3.31 0.99
C GLU A 403 -14.14 -4.04 -0.25
N THR A 404 -14.47 -3.32 -1.33
CA THR A 404 -15.02 -3.93 -2.56
C THR A 404 -14.44 -3.28 -3.82
N ALA A 405 -13.99 -4.09 -4.78
CA ALA A 405 -13.47 -3.67 -6.07
C ALA A 405 -14.04 -4.53 -7.23
N GLY A 406 -13.78 -4.11 -8.47
CA GLY A 406 -14.11 -4.86 -9.68
C GLY A 406 -13.06 -5.93 -10.01
N VAL A 407 -13.48 -7.13 -10.41
CA VAL A 407 -12.55 -8.22 -10.77
C VAL A 407 -11.74 -7.95 -12.05
N LEU A 408 -12.22 -7.08 -12.95
CA LEU A 408 -11.52 -6.76 -14.21
C LEU A 408 -10.47 -5.66 -14.03
N ASP A 409 -10.65 -4.76 -13.06
CA ASP A 409 -9.77 -3.60 -12.87
C ASP A 409 -8.34 -4.00 -12.53
N LEU A 410 -8.16 -5.11 -11.81
CA LEU A 410 -6.86 -5.69 -11.49
C LEU A 410 -6.06 -6.09 -12.75
N ASP A 411 -6.70 -6.78 -13.69
CA ASP A 411 -6.07 -7.17 -14.97
C ASP A 411 -5.70 -5.93 -15.79
N TYR A 412 -6.58 -4.93 -15.83
CA TYR A 412 -6.32 -3.67 -16.53
C TYR A 412 -5.15 -2.92 -15.91
N MET A 413 -5.09 -2.82 -14.58
CA MET A 413 -4.00 -2.16 -13.86
C MET A 413 -2.66 -2.84 -14.12
N ILE A 414 -2.59 -4.18 -14.02
CA ILE A 414 -1.38 -4.95 -14.33
C ILE A 414 -0.94 -4.70 -15.78
N ALA A 415 -1.86 -4.75 -16.73
CA ALA A 415 -1.55 -4.53 -18.15
C ALA A 415 -1.07 -3.10 -18.43
N GLY A 416 -1.67 -2.08 -17.82
CA GLY A 416 -1.26 -0.69 -17.98
C GLY A 416 0.12 -0.40 -17.34
N MET A 417 0.37 -0.93 -16.15
CA MET A 417 1.69 -0.82 -15.50
C MET A 417 2.76 -1.61 -16.26
N GLU A 418 2.43 -2.77 -16.83
CA GLU A 418 3.36 -3.54 -17.68
C GLU A 418 3.68 -2.78 -18.96
N ALA A 419 2.69 -2.14 -19.59
CA ALA A 419 2.88 -1.24 -20.73
C ALA A 419 3.87 -0.11 -20.38
N PHE A 420 3.66 0.52 -19.23
CA PHE A 420 4.51 1.58 -18.71
C PHE A 420 5.95 1.10 -18.49
N TYR A 421 6.17 -0.03 -17.82
CA TYR A 421 7.51 -0.60 -17.59
C TYR A 421 8.21 -1.07 -18.87
N ASN A 422 7.45 -1.41 -19.91
CA ASN A 422 7.97 -1.78 -21.23
C ASN A 422 8.26 -0.56 -22.13
N SER A 423 7.97 0.64 -21.67
CA SER A 423 8.20 1.89 -22.40
C SER A 423 9.32 2.73 -21.78
N ALA A 424 9.79 3.75 -22.50
CA ALA A 424 10.60 4.83 -21.96
C ALA A 424 10.08 6.19 -22.41
N VAL A 425 9.75 7.06 -21.46
CA VAL A 425 9.48 8.48 -21.71
C VAL A 425 10.81 9.19 -21.83
N VAL A 426 10.95 10.03 -22.86
CA VAL A 426 12.13 10.88 -23.07
C VAL A 426 11.66 12.30 -23.36
N ALA A 427 12.08 13.25 -22.54
CA ALA A 427 11.81 14.67 -22.78
C ALA A 427 12.86 15.22 -23.76
N GLN A 428 12.42 15.73 -24.92
CA GLN A 428 13.30 16.40 -25.89
C GLN A 428 13.60 17.84 -25.44
N CYS A 429 12.54 18.50 -24.96
CA CYS A 429 12.53 19.78 -24.28
C CYS A 429 11.20 19.92 -23.53
N ASP A 430 11.03 20.98 -22.76
CA ASP A 430 9.75 21.24 -22.10
C ASP A 430 8.61 21.32 -23.14
N GLY A 431 7.59 20.49 -22.94
CA GLY A 431 6.43 20.36 -23.83
C GLY A 431 6.58 19.38 -25.01
N ALA A 432 7.70 18.66 -25.16
CA ALA A 432 7.88 17.65 -26.20
C ALA A 432 8.43 16.33 -25.66
N TYR A 433 7.65 15.26 -25.80
CA TYR A 433 7.91 13.95 -25.19
C TYR A 433 7.80 12.83 -26.23
N ASP A 434 8.81 11.96 -26.25
CA ASP A 434 8.75 10.69 -26.98
C ASP A 434 8.44 9.54 -26.02
N ILE A 435 7.68 8.56 -26.51
CA ILE A 435 7.44 7.28 -25.84
C ILE A 435 8.10 6.21 -26.71
N LEU A 436 9.14 5.55 -26.17
CA LEU A 436 10.02 4.63 -26.88
C LEU A 436 9.89 3.17 -26.42
#